data_AF-A0A318D421-F1
#
_entry.id   AF-A0A318D421-F1
#
_cell.length_a   1.000
_cell.length_b   1.000
_cell.length_c   1.000
_cell.angle_alpha   90.00
_cell.angle_beta   90.00
_cell.angle_gamma   90.00
#
_symmetry.space_group_name_H-M   'P 1'
#
loop_
_entity.id
_entity.type
_entity.pdbx_description
1 polymer ?
#
loop_
_entity_poly.entity_id
_entity_poly.type
_entity_poly.pdbx_seq_one_letter_code
_entity_poly.pdbx_strand_id
1 'polypeptide(L)'
;MSLGLIVKTGRILTARLLMGEPIEGITHCAIGDGDATFIDPLNPPAPDIDQTALKTERARKKHYKRTFLKEDPEGTLVVNGIHYIETAEETQTIGVFFRFEESEANGITIREYGFFGGDVAYIDGLQSDYAANGVYHPDTNPSGEVLTSGYLYEVKNIPDFNKTSDTRVELVGVIKI
;
A
#
# COMPACT_ATOMS: atom_id res chain seq x y z
N MET A 1 -9.19 -15.39 3.92
CA MET A 1 -8.43 -14.13 3.75
C MET A 1 -7.42 -14.34 2.63
N SER A 2 -7.46 -13.52 1.58
CA SER A 2 -6.42 -13.52 0.54
C SER A 2 -5.10 -13.07 1.16
N LEU A 3 -3.99 -13.75 0.86
CA LEU A 3 -2.65 -13.32 1.23
C LEU A 3 -2.18 -12.25 0.23
N GLY A 4 -1.42 -11.25 0.70
CA GLY A 4 -0.80 -10.32 -0.23
C GLY A 4 0.25 -11.02 -1.10
N LEU A 5 0.40 -10.55 -2.34
CA LEU A 5 1.30 -11.10 -3.33
C LEU A 5 2.47 -10.14 -3.56
N ILE A 6 3.69 -10.56 -3.23
CA ILE A 6 4.91 -9.83 -3.62
C ILE A 6 5.13 -10.03 -5.12
N VAL A 7 4.95 -8.95 -5.89
CA VAL A 7 5.02 -8.94 -7.36
C VAL A 7 6.47 -8.86 -7.87
N LYS A 8 6.68 -9.06 -9.16
CA LYS A 8 8.03 -9.02 -9.76
C LYS A 8 8.74 -7.69 -9.52
N THR A 9 8.04 -6.56 -9.61
CA THR A 9 8.62 -5.23 -9.31
C THR A 9 9.05 -5.09 -7.85
N GLY A 10 8.36 -5.75 -6.91
CA GLY A 10 8.76 -5.78 -5.51
C GLY A 10 10.06 -6.54 -5.27
N ARG A 11 10.23 -7.65 -5.99
CA ARG A 11 11.50 -8.40 -5.97
C ARG A 11 12.64 -7.59 -6.57
N ILE A 12 12.37 -6.83 -7.64
CA ILE A 12 13.34 -5.91 -8.24
C ILE A 12 13.71 -4.80 -7.25
N LEU A 13 12.72 -4.21 -6.56
CA LEU A 13 12.96 -3.22 -5.51
C LEU A 13 13.91 -3.78 -4.43
N THR A 14 13.63 -4.96 -3.90
CA THR A 14 14.49 -5.62 -2.91
C THR A 14 15.91 -5.84 -3.47
N ALA A 15 16.03 -6.32 -4.71
CA ALA A 15 17.34 -6.52 -5.33
C ALA A 15 18.14 -5.21 -5.45
N ARG A 16 17.51 -4.12 -5.89
CA ARG A 16 18.17 -2.81 -6.02
C ARG A 16 18.60 -2.25 -4.65
N LEU A 17 17.80 -2.43 -3.61
CA LEU A 17 18.17 -2.07 -2.23
C LEU A 17 19.39 -2.86 -1.75
N LEU A 18 19.44 -4.17 -2.00
CA LEU A 18 20.59 -5.02 -1.66
C LEU A 18 21.85 -4.67 -2.45
N MET A 19 21.70 -4.13 -3.67
CA MET A 19 22.80 -3.59 -4.47
C MET A 19 23.29 -2.22 -3.97
N GLY A 20 22.66 -1.65 -2.93
CA GLY A 20 23.05 -0.37 -2.35
C GLY A 20 22.66 0.84 -3.21
N GLU A 21 21.67 0.69 -4.10
CA GLU A 21 21.17 1.81 -4.88
C GLU A 21 20.47 2.85 -3.98
N PRO A 22 20.53 4.15 -4.31
CA PRO A 22 19.99 5.23 -3.49
C PRO A 22 18.46 5.36 -3.68
N ILE A 23 17.74 4.29 -3.37
CA ILE A 23 16.28 4.20 -3.43
C ILE A 23 15.73 3.82 -2.06
N GLU A 24 14.45 4.09 -1.81
CA GLU A 24 13.82 3.73 -0.55
C GLU A 24 13.13 2.37 -0.61
N GLY A 25 13.01 1.70 0.53
CA GLY A 25 12.11 0.56 0.70
C GLY A 25 10.64 0.97 0.58
N ILE A 26 9.75 0.23 1.24
CA ILE A 26 8.34 0.61 1.24
C ILE A 26 8.17 1.96 1.94
N THR A 27 7.57 2.90 1.21
CA THR A 27 7.31 4.27 1.66
C THR A 27 5.86 4.68 1.54
N HIS A 28 5.11 4.07 0.61
CA HIS A 28 3.75 4.48 0.28
C HIS A 28 2.80 3.28 0.27
N CYS A 29 1.53 3.55 0.54
CA CYS A 29 0.43 2.63 0.32
C CYS A 29 -0.57 3.30 -0.63
N ALA A 30 -1.01 2.56 -1.63
CA ALA A 30 -2.10 2.99 -2.49
C ALA A 30 -3.34 2.13 -2.24
N ILE A 31 -4.51 2.72 -2.46
CA ILE A 31 -5.81 2.04 -2.42
C ILE A 31 -6.55 2.27 -3.73
N GLY A 32 -7.25 1.24 -4.19
CA GLY A 32 -7.94 1.22 -5.47
C GLY A 32 -9.29 0.52 -5.42
N ASP A 33 -10.14 0.81 -6.39
CA ASP A 33 -11.49 0.27 -6.54
C ASP A 33 -11.57 -0.89 -7.56
N GLY A 34 -10.41 -1.39 -8.00
CA GLY A 34 -10.27 -2.55 -8.88
C GLY A 34 -10.60 -2.23 -10.34
N ASP A 35 -10.95 -3.27 -11.10
CA ASP A 35 -11.42 -3.15 -12.48
C ASP A 35 -12.65 -4.05 -12.70
N ALA A 36 -13.05 -4.22 -13.97
CA ALA A 36 -14.17 -5.06 -14.36
C ALA A 36 -14.05 -6.54 -13.95
N THR A 37 -12.89 -7.01 -13.49
CA THR A 37 -12.70 -8.38 -12.99
C THR A 37 -13.19 -8.57 -11.55
N PHE A 38 -13.44 -7.49 -10.81
CA PHE A 38 -13.99 -7.52 -9.44
C PHE A 38 -15.52 -7.63 -9.48
N ILE A 39 -16.01 -8.79 -9.91
CA ILE A 39 -17.44 -9.04 -10.10
C ILE A 39 -18.12 -9.47 -8.79
N ASP A 40 -17.47 -10.31 -7.98
CA ASP A 40 -17.98 -10.77 -6.68
C ASP A 40 -17.42 -9.90 -5.55
N PRO A 41 -18.27 -9.13 -4.83
CA PRO A 41 -17.84 -8.25 -3.74
C PRO A 41 -17.19 -8.98 -2.55
N LEU A 42 -17.40 -10.29 -2.40
CA LEU A 42 -16.86 -11.08 -1.29
C LEU A 42 -15.66 -11.93 -1.71
N ASN A 43 -15.52 -12.23 -3.00
CA ASN A 43 -14.49 -13.11 -3.54
C ASN A 43 -13.75 -12.40 -4.67
N PRO A 44 -12.82 -11.49 -4.34
CA PRO A 44 -12.06 -10.78 -5.37
C PRO A 44 -11.17 -11.74 -6.17
N PRO A 45 -10.81 -11.40 -7.41
CA PRO A 45 -9.86 -12.18 -8.19
C PRO A 45 -8.49 -12.23 -7.49
N ALA A 46 -7.71 -13.27 -7.76
CA ALA A 46 -6.33 -13.33 -7.29
C ALA A 46 -5.51 -12.15 -7.89
N PRO A 47 -4.59 -11.54 -7.13
CA PRO A 47 -3.68 -10.56 -7.70
C PRO A 47 -2.76 -11.17 -8.75
N ASP A 48 -2.30 -10.35 -9.70
CA ASP A 48 -1.37 -10.77 -10.76
C ASP A 48 0.09 -10.51 -10.32
N ILE A 49 0.96 -11.50 -10.51
CA ILE A 49 2.39 -11.42 -10.20
C ILE A 49 3.13 -10.40 -11.07
N ASP A 50 2.59 -10.12 -12.25
CA ASP A 50 3.12 -9.18 -13.24
C ASP A 50 2.56 -7.76 -13.08
N GLN A 51 1.67 -7.55 -12.11
CA GLN A 51 1.11 -6.23 -11.81
C GLN A 51 2.21 -5.27 -11.33
N THR A 52 2.22 -4.05 -11.89
CA THR A 52 3.20 -2.99 -11.60
C THR A 52 2.57 -1.76 -10.93
N ALA A 53 1.26 -1.64 -10.97
CA ALA A 53 0.44 -0.59 -10.35
C ALA A 53 -0.92 -1.17 -9.94
N LEU A 54 -1.72 -0.47 -9.13
CA LEU A 54 -3.11 -0.88 -8.91
C LEU A 54 -3.90 -0.80 -10.23
N LYS A 55 -4.94 -1.63 -10.38
CA LYS A 55 -5.76 -1.64 -11.60
C LYS A 55 -6.46 -0.29 -11.78
N THR A 56 -6.99 0.25 -10.69
CA THR A 56 -7.50 1.63 -10.65
C THR A 56 -7.14 2.27 -9.31
N GLU A 57 -6.04 3.03 -9.30
CA GLU A 57 -5.60 3.74 -8.09
C GLU A 57 -6.51 4.95 -7.82
N ARG A 58 -7.01 5.06 -6.59
CA ARG A 58 -7.86 6.18 -6.14
C ARG A 58 -7.13 7.14 -5.23
N ALA A 59 -6.18 6.62 -4.45
CA ALA A 59 -5.37 7.44 -3.57
C ALA A 59 -4.06 6.74 -3.22
N ARG A 60 -3.06 7.55 -2.86
CA ARG A 60 -1.77 7.12 -2.35
C ARG A 60 -1.42 7.92 -1.12
N LYS A 61 -0.81 7.26 -0.14
CA LYS A 61 -0.40 7.90 1.11
C LYS A 61 0.97 7.41 1.57
N LYS A 62 1.80 8.35 2.00
CA LYS A 62 3.10 8.07 2.62
C LYS A 62 2.90 7.47 4.00
N HIS A 63 3.81 6.60 4.42
CA HIS A 63 3.79 6.06 5.76
C HIS A 63 3.94 7.18 6.79
N TYR A 64 3.27 7.07 7.93
CA TYR A 64 3.50 7.99 9.07
C TYR A 64 4.48 7.39 10.09
N LYS A 65 4.73 6.07 10.03
CA LYS A 65 5.61 5.37 10.96
C LYS A 65 6.23 4.11 10.34
N ARG A 66 7.50 3.87 10.67
CA ARG A 66 8.23 2.62 10.43
C ARG A 66 8.90 2.20 11.73
N THR A 67 8.81 0.92 12.10
CA THR A 67 9.40 0.40 13.35
C THR A 67 9.66 -1.09 13.26
N PHE A 68 10.48 -1.63 14.17
CA PHE A 68 10.65 -3.07 14.32
C PHE A 68 9.44 -3.68 15.02
N LEU A 69 9.14 -4.93 14.65
CA LEU A 69 8.07 -5.72 15.24
C LEU A 69 8.64 -6.97 15.89
N LYS A 70 8.03 -7.37 17.01
CA LYS A 70 8.31 -8.62 17.71
C LYS A 70 7.01 -9.42 17.82
N GLU A 71 7.09 -10.73 17.62
CA GLU A 71 5.95 -11.62 17.89
C GLU A 71 5.67 -11.65 19.39
N ASP A 72 4.42 -11.41 19.77
CA ASP A 72 3.99 -11.35 21.16
C ASP A 72 2.52 -11.78 21.24
N PRO A 73 2.13 -12.76 22.07
CA PRO A 73 0.73 -13.22 22.18
C PRO A 73 -0.27 -12.12 22.52
N GLU A 74 0.15 -11.06 23.21
CA GLU A 74 -0.69 -9.92 23.59
C GLU A 74 -0.59 -8.76 22.59
N GLY A 75 0.13 -8.96 21.47
CA GLY A 75 0.27 -8.00 20.39
C GLY A 75 -1.07 -7.63 19.76
N THR A 76 -1.29 -6.34 19.55
CA THR A 76 -2.54 -5.82 18.98
C THR A 76 -2.55 -5.87 17.44
N LEU A 77 -1.38 -5.90 16.81
CA LEU A 77 -1.26 -6.05 15.36
C LEU A 77 -1.31 -7.53 15.00
N VAL A 78 -2.41 -7.97 14.38
CA VAL A 78 -2.59 -9.37 13.98
C VAL A 78 -2.47 -9.51 12.46
N VAL A 79 -1.47 -10.27 12.02
CA VAL A 79 -1.25 -10.57 10.60
C VAL A 79 -1.11 -12.08 10.42
N ASN A 80 -2.00 -12.66 9.61
CA ASN A 80 -2.06 -14.10 9.35
C ASN A 80 -2.12 -14.95 10.64
N GLY A 81 -2.80 -14.45 11.67
CA GLY A 81 -2.93 -15.12 12.97
C GLY A 81 -1.72 -14.96 13.90
N ILE A 82 -0.68 -14.25 13.47
CA ILE A 82 0.48 -13.92 14.31
C ILE A 82 0.26 -12.54 14.91
N HIS A 83 0.45 -12.43 16.21
CA HIS A 83 0.34 -11.19 16.98
C HIS A 83 1.70 -10.50 17.08
N TYR A 84 1.73 -9.19 16.87
CA TYR A 84 2.93 -8.37 16.93
C TYR A 84 2.77 -7.16 17.84
N ILE A 85 3.88 -6.76 18.45
CA ILE A 85 4.09 -5.53 19.19
C ILE A 85 5.24 -4.73 18.55
N GLU A 86 5.13 -3.40 18.59
CA GLU A 86 6.22 -2.50 18.20
C GLU A 86 7.37 -2.54 19.20
N THR A 87 8.60 -2.60 18.71
CA THR A 87 9.81 -2.62 19.55
C THR A 87 10.87 -1.69 18.99
N ALA A 88 11.73 -1.18 19.87
CA ALA A 88 12.95 -0.46 19.49
C ALA A 88 14.15 -1.39 19.28
N GLU A 89 14.04 -2.66 19.70
CA GLU A 89 15.04 -3.68 19.46
C GLU A 89 15.03 -4.10 17.99
N GLU A 90 16.21 -4.24 17.39
CA GLU A 90 16.34 -4.71 16.02
C GLU A 90 15.78 -6.13 15.89
N THR A 91 14.90 -6.34 14.90
CA THR A 91 14.35 -7.66 14.58
C THR A 91 14.36 -7.89 13.08
N GLN A 92 14.08 -9.13 12.68
CA GLN A 92 13.91 -9.51 11.28
C GLN A 92 12.54 -9.09 10.71
N THR A 93 11.72 -8.35 11.48
CA THR A 93 10.37 -7.94 11.07
C THR A 93 10.18 -6.45 11.24
N ILE A 94 9.72 -5.77 10.20
CA ILE A 94 9.37 -4.36 10.27
C ILE A 94 7.88 -4.16 9.98
N GLY A 95 7.31 -3.14 10.61
CA GLY A 95 5.98 -2.63 10.32
C GLY A 95 6.06 -1.27 9.66
N VAL A 96 5.38 -1.10 8.53
CA VAL A 96 5.20 0.19 7.84
C VAL A 96 3.73 0.58 7.92
N PHE A 97 3.44 1.69 8.58
CA PHE A 97 2.08 2.06 8.96
C PHE A 97 1.55 3.21 8.10
N PHE A 98 0.35 3.01 7.58
CA PHE A 98 -0.38 3.94 6.74
C PHE A 98 -1.76 4.17 7.33
N ARG A 99 -2.20 5.42 7.34
CA ARG A 99 -3.51 5.79 7.88
C ARG A 99 -4.21 6.71 6.91
N PHE A 100 -5.32 6.26 6.34
CA PHE A 100 -6.23 7.09 5.58
C PHE A 100 -7.27 7.65 6.55
N GLU A 101 -7.21 8.97 6.78
CA GLU A 101 -8.13 9.66 7.68
C GLU A 101 -9.54 9.67 7.10
N GLU A 102 -10.53 9.98 7.94
CA GLU A 102 -11.96 10.02 7.58
C GLU A 102 -12.24 10.81 6.30
N SER A 103 -11.58 11.96 6.13
CA SER A 103 -11.73 12.86 4.97
C SER A 103 -11.00 12.37 3.72
N GLU A 104 -10.07 11.44 3.83
CA GLU A 104 -9.24 10.97 2.72
C GLU A 104 -9.88 9.79 2.02
N ALA A 105 -9.78 9.76 0.68
CA ALA A 105 -10.32 8.69 -0.16
C ALA A 105 -11.79 8.33 0.18
N ASN A 106 -12.59 9.34 0.54
CA ASN A 106 -13.98 9.16 0.94
C ASN A 106 -14.87 8.85 -0.27
N GLY A 107 -15.87 8.00 -0.08
CA GLY A 107 -16.89 7.68 -1.09
C GLY A 107 -16.44 6.62 -2.09
N ILE A 108 -15.35 5.90 -1.80
CA ILE A 108 -14.88 4.80 -2.64
C ILE A 108 -15.14 3.45 -1.98
N THR A 109 -15.29 2.42 -2.82
CA THR A 109 -15.20 1.03 -2.40
C THR A 109 -13.78 0.55 -2.65
N ILE A 110 -13.02 0.31 -1.57
CA ILE A 110 -11.68 -0.23 -1.65
C ILE A 110 -11.79 -1.72 -1.97
N ARG A 111 -11.16 -2.13 -3.06
CA ARG A 111 -11.11 -3.52 -3.54
C ARG A 111 -9.69 -4.05 -3.65
N GLU A 112 -8.72 -3.17 -3.77
CA GLU A 112 -7.31 -3.52 -3.74
C GLU A 112 -6.51 -2.47 -2.98
N TYR A 113 -5.40 -2.89 -2.40
CA TYR A 113 -4.37 -1.99 -1.92
C TYR A 113 -3.00 -2.57 -2.23
N GLY A 114 -2.00 -1.69 -2.30
CA GLY A 114 -0.63 -2.08 -2.57
C GLY A 114 0.37 -1.23 -1.83
N PHE A 115 1.52 -1.82 -1.52
CA PHE A 115 2.65 -1.13 -0.92
C PHE A 115 3.67 -0.79 -2.00
N PHE A 116 4.20 0.43 -1.96
CA PHE A 116 5.11 0.96 -2.96
C PHE A 116 6.37 1.50 -2.32
N GLY A 117 7.47 1.34 -3.02
CA GLY A 117 8.78 1.88 -2.65
C GLY A 117 9.54 2.42 -3.85
N GLY A 118 10.82 2.69 -3.67
CA GLY A 118 11.68 3.29 -4.69
C GLY A 118 11.59 4.82 -4.69
N ASP A 119 11.40 5.39 -5.86
CA ASP A 119 11.40 6.82 -6.18
C ASP A 119 9.98 7.40 -6.29
N VAL A 120 9.07 6.95 -5.42
CA VAL A 120 7.69 7.45 -5.40
C VAL A 120 7.68 8.98 -5.22
N ALA A 121 6.97 9.68 -6.10
CA ALA A 121 6.86 11.13 -6.08
C ALA A 121 5.43 11.59 -6.38
N TYR A 122 5.00 12.65 -5.73
CA TYR A 122 3.77 13.36 -6.05
C TYR A 122 4.04 14.50 -7.04
N ILE A 123 2.98 15.07 -7.60
CA ILE A 123 3.09 16.23 -8.48
C ILE A 123 3.71 17.45 -7.76
N ASP A 124 4.38 18.30 -8.53
CA ASP A 124 5.03 19.49 -8.01
C ASP A 124 4.02 20.41 -7.29
N GLY A 125 4.41 20.89 -6.10
CA GLY A 125 3.60 21.79 -5.29
C GLY A 125 2.62 21.12 -4.33
N LEU A 126 2.44 19.78 -4.39
CA LEU A 126 1.64 19.08 -3.39
C LEU A 126 2.37 19.01 -2.04
N GLN A 127 1.89 19.76 -1.06
CA GLN A 127 2.42 19.79 0.31
C GLN A 127 1.59 18.89 1.24
N SER A 128 1.57 17.60 0.96
CA SER A 128 0.76 16.61 1.67
C SER A 128 1.41 15.24 1.60
N ASP A 129 1.22 14.42 2.64
CA ASP A 129 1.59 12.99 2.62
C ASP A 129 0.55 12.14 1.86
N TYR A 130 -0.58 12.72 1.51
CA TYR A 130 -1.70 12.13 0.76
C TYR A 130 -1.80 12.74 -0.64
N ALA A 131 -1.93 11.86 -1.64
CA ALA A 131 -2.23 12.18 -3.03
C ALA A 131 -3.55 11.54 -3.45
N ALA A 132 -4.46 12.35 -3.96
CA ALA A 132 -5.75 11.96 -4.50
C ALA A 132 -5.66 11.56 -5.98
N ASN A 133 -6.72 10.91 -6.46
CA ASN A 133 -6.97 10.62 -7.87
C ASN A 133 -5.92 9.74 -8.56
N GLY A 134 -5.00 9.13 -7.82
CA GLY A 134 -4.02 8.17 -8.36
C GLY A 134 -2.96 8.77 -9.27
N VAL A 135 -2.49 7.98 -10.24
CA VAL A 135 -1.34 8.29 -11.09
C VAL A 135 -1.69 9.33 -12.14
N TYR A 136 -0.93 10.42 -12.16
CA TYR A 136 -1.05 11.50 -13.13
C TYR A 136 -0.76 11.00 -14.56
N HIS A 137 -1.64 11.36 -15.48
CA HIS A 137 -1.39 11.21 -16.92
C HIS A 137 -2.06 12.38 -17.66
N PRO A 138 -1.35 13.13 -18.52
CA PRO A 138 -1.88 14.37 -19.12
C PRO A 138 -3.19 14.14 -19.90
N ASP A 139 -3.30 13.02 -20.61
CA ASP A 139 -4.47 12.74 -21.45
C ASP A 139 -5.61 11.97 -20.75
N THR A 140 -5.28 11.03 -19.85
CA THR A 140 -6.24 10.06 -19.31
C THR A 140 -6.57 10.28 -17.83
N ASN A 141 -5.69 10.97 -17.09
CA ASN A 141 -5.91 11.34 -15.70
C ASN A 141 -5.15 12.62 -15.32
N PRO A 142 -5.53 13.78 -15.90
CA PRO A 142 -4.84 15.05 -15.65
C PRO A 142 -5.02 15.56 -14.21
N SER A 143 -5.95 14.99 -13.44
CA SER A 143 -6.20 15.28 -12.03
C SER A 143 -5.43 14.39 -11.06
N GLY A 144 -4.68 13.39 -11.55
CA GLY A 144 -3.87 12.51 -10.71
C GLY A 144 -2.78 13.30 -9.98
N GLU A 145 -2.52 12.94 -8.73
CA GLU A 145 -1.54 13.64 -7.89
C GLU A 145 -0.25 12.84 -7.66
N VAL A 146 -0.18 11.60 -8.16
CA VAL A 146 1.04 10.78 -8.13
C VAL A 146 1.80 10.93 -9.45
N LEU A 147 2.98 11.53 -9.39
CA LEU A 147 3.84 11.77 -10.56
C LEU A 147 4.66 10.53 -10.93
N THR A 148 5.30 9.92 -9.93
CA THR A 148 6.09 8.70 -10.08
C THR A 148 5.55 7.64 -9.15
N SER A 149 5.07 6.52 -9.71
CA SER A 149 4.46 5.44 -8.92
C SER A 149 5.44 4.64 -8.08
N GLY A 150 6.74 4.70 -8.42
CA GLY A 150 7.77 3.82 -7.88
C GLY A 150 7.52 2.36 -8.23
N TYR A 151 7.97 1.46 -7.35
CA TYR A 151 7.84 0.01 -7.50
C TYR A 151 6.68 -0.51 -6.65
N LEU A 152 5.67 -1.11 -7.27
CA LEU A 152 4.70 -1.93 -6.53
C LEU A 152 5.46 -3.10 -5.91
N TYR A 153 5.43 -3.17 -4.58
CA TYR A 153 6.10 -4.22 -3.82
C TYR A 153 5.20 -5.42 -3.62
N GLU A 154 4.03 -5.17 -3.03
CA GLU A 154 3.02 -6.17 -2.70
C GLU A 154 1.65 -5.61 -3.03
N VAL A 155 0.78 -6.45 -3.58
CA VAL A 155 -0.62 -6.13 -3.84
C VAL A 155 -1.53 -7.12 -3.14
N LYS A 156 -2.66 -6.63 -2.66
CA LYS A 156 -3.72 -7.46 -2.09
C LYS A 156 -5.06 -7.03 -2.64
N ASN A 157 -5.80 -8.01 -3.15
CA ASN A 157 -7.19 -7.85 -3.51
C ASN A 157 -8.05 -8.29 -2.31
N ILE A 158 -9.00 -7.46 -1.93
CA ILE A 158 -9.85 -7.64 -0.75
C ILE A 158 -11.33 -7.64 -1.15
N PRO A 159 -12.20 -8.25 -0.32
CA PRO A 159 -13.63 -7.99 -0.40
C PRO A 159 -13.93 -6.50 -0.35
N ASP A 160 -15.04 -6.08 -0.94
CA ASP A 160 -15.49 -4.70 -0.98
C ASP A 160 -15.50 -4.08 0.42
N PHE A 161 -14.69 -3.05 0.60
CA PHE A 161 -14.64 -2.26 1.82
C PHE A 161 -15.06 -0.82 1.49
N ASN A 162 -16.25 -0.41 1.93
CA ASN A 162 -16.75 0.94 1.68
C ASN A 162 -16.14 1.93 2.67
N LYS A 163 -15.39 2.91 2.16
CA LYS A 163 -14.85 3.99 2.98
C LYS A 163 -15.80 5.19 2.97
N THR A 164 -16.39 5.48 4.12
CA THR A 164 -17.27 6.63 4.34
C THR A 164 -16.56 7.76 5.09
N SER A 165 -17.24 8.90 5.26
CA SER A 165 -16.76 10.06 6.04
C SER A 165 -16.50 9.78 7.52
N ASP A 166 -16.98 8.65 8.04
CA ASP A 166 -16.84 8.29 9.45
C ASP A 166 -15.86 7.11 9.62
N THR A 167 -15.21 6.70 8.53
CA THR A 167 -14.35 5.53 8.48
C THR A 167 -12.90 5.93 8.31
N ARG A 168 -12.08 5.65 9.33
CA ARG A 168 -10.62 5.65 9.23
C ARG A 168 -10.12 4.26 8.83
N VAL A 169 -9.15 4.22 7.93
CA VAL A 169 -8.53 2.96 7.48
C VAL A 169 -7.05 2.97 7.86
N GLU A 170 -6.62 1.97 8.61
CA GLU A 170 -5.20 1.75 8.93
C GLU A 170 -4.73 0.49 8.22
N LEU A 171 -3.69 0.62 7.40
CA LEU A 171 -3.05 -0.47 6.67
C LEU A 171 -1.61 -0.58 7.16
N VAL A 172 -1.16 -1.81 7.39
CA VAL A 172 0.20 -2.07 7.89
C VAL A 172 0.86 -3.09 6.98
N GLY A 173 1.99 -2.69 6.39
CA GLY A 173 2.90 -3.62 5.72
C GLY A 173 3.79 -4.29 6.76
N VAL A 174 3.61 -5.59 6.98
CA VAL A 174 4.47 -6.40 7.85
C VAL A 174 5.44 -7.18 6.97
N ILE A 175 6.70 -6.77 6.99
CA ILE A 175 7.75 -7.38 6.16
C ILE A 175 8.69 -8.17 7.06
N LYS A 176 8.81 -9.47 6.77
CA LYS A 176 9.86 -10.33 7.31
C LYS A 176 11.02 -10.34 6.32
N ILE A 177 12.22 -9.97 6.79
CA ILE A 177 13.45 -9.87 6.00
C ILE A 177 14.30 -11.12 6.22
#